data_AF-A0A1R3ILZ2-F1
#
_entry.id   AF-A0A1R3ILZ2-F1
#
_cell.length_a   1.000
_cell.length_b   1.000
_cell.length_c   1.000
_cell.angle_alpha   90.00
_cell.angle_beta   90.00
_cell.angle_gamma   90.00
#
_symmetry.space_group_name_H-M   'P 1'
#
loop_
_entity.id
_entity.type
_entity.pdbx_description
1 polymer ?
#
loop_
_entity_poly.entity_id
_entity_poly.type
_entity_poly.pdbx_seq_one_letter_code
_entity_poly.pdbx_strand_id
1 'polypeptide(L)'
;MTEKQLAEVFRKFGVEKFDPTNEPFDPHRHNAVFQVPDNSKPPGTVAHVLKAGYMLYDRVIRPAEVGVTQDQNNDSAADTSDKGSEA
;
A
#
# COMPACT_ATOMS: atom_id res chain seq x y z
N MET A 1 1.63 2.06 -26.53
CA MET A 1 0.68 2.92 -27.29
C MET A 1 -0.70 2.94 -26.64
N THR A 2 -1.30 1.79 -26.34
CA THR A 2 -2.64 1.68 -25.74
C THR A 2 -2.72 2.21 -24.30
N GLU A 3 -1.76 1.92 -23.44
CA GLU A 3 -1.76 2.39 -22.04
C GLU A 3 -1.76 3.93 -21.94
N LYS A 4 -0.95 4.60 -22.77
CA LYS A 4 -0.90 6.07 -22.81
C LYS A 4 -2.23 6.66 -23.25
N GLN A 5 -2.85 6.10 -24.28
CA GLN A 5 -4.18 6.54 -24.76
C GLN A 5 -5.26 6.32 -23.69
N LEU A 6 -5.22 5.17 -23.00
CA LEU A 6 -6.14 4.89 -21.90
C LEU A 6 -5.97 5.89 -20.75
N ALA A 7 -4.72 6.18 -20.37
CA ALA A 7 -4.42 7.17 -19.34
C ALA A 7 -4.84 8.60 -19.74
N GLU A 8 -4.77 8.96 -21.03
CA GLU A 8 -5.31 10.23 -21.53
C GLU A 8 -6.84 10.30 -21.41
N VAL A 9 -7.54 9.22 -21.77
CA VAL A 9 -9.01 9.15 -21.62
C VAL A 9 -9.40 9.24 -20.16
N PHE A 10 -8.74 8.48 -19.27
CA PHE A 10 -8.99 8.53 -17.83
C PHE A 10 -8.83 9.95 -17.27
N ARG A 11 -7.74 10.65 -17.63
CA ARG A 11 -7.53 12.04 -17.22
C ARG A 11 -8.62 12.99 -17.71
N LYS A 12 -9.15 12.80 -18.94
CA LYS A 12 -10.28 13.61 -19.44
C LYS A 12 -11.56 13.46 -18.61
N PHE A 13 -11.77 12.30 -17.99
CA PHE A 13 -12.92 12.04 -17.13
C PHE A 13 -12.61 12.24 -15.63
N GLY A 14 -11.46 12.84 -15.29
CA GLY A 14 -11.07 13.11 -13.91
C GLY A 14 -10.54 11.90 -13.13
N VAL A 15 -10.22 10.80 -13.82
CA VAL A 15 -9.59 9.63 -13.22
C VAL A 15 -8.07 9.78 -13.25
N GLU A 16 -7.46 9.76 -12.07
CA GLU A 16 -6.03 9.90 -11.89
C GLU A 16 -5.44 8.64 -11.26
N LYS A 17 -4.33 8.18 -11.83
CA LYS A 17 -3.50 7.12 -11.27
C LYS A 17 -2.56 7.75 -10.25
N PHE A 18 -2.53 7.20 -9.03
CA PHE A 18 -1.61 7.66 -8.00
C PHE A 18 -0.67 6.54 -7.56
N ASP A 19 0.56 6.93 -7.27
CA ASP A 19 1.64 6.06 -6.83
C ASP A 19 2.21 6.63 -5.51
N PRO A 20 1.79 6.10 -4.36
CA PRO A 20 2.15 6.66 -3.05
C PRO A 20 3.54 6.23 -2.57
N THR A 21 4.49 5.99 -3.48
CA THR A 21 5.85 5.58 -3.10
C THR A 21 6.51 6.66 -2.24
N ASN A 22 7.04 6.27 -1.07
CA ASN A 22 7.62 7.17 -0.05
C ASN A 22 6.63 8.12 0.65
N GLU A 23 5.33 7.95 0.45
CA GLU A 23 4.32 8.70 1.20
C GLU A 23 3.97 7.99 2.53
N PRO A 24 3.49 8.75 3.54
CA PRO A 24 2.93 8.15 4.74
C PRO A 24 1.71 7.28 4.39
N PHE A 25 1.57 6.16 5.11
CA PHE A 25 0.45 5.25 4.90
C PHE A 25 -0.88 5.89 5.33
N ASP A 26 -1.82 6.05 4.39
CA ASP A 26 -3.20 6.45 4.65
C ASP A 26 -4.15 5.28 4.38
N PRO A 27 -4.84 4.73 5.40
CA PRO A 27 -5.80 3.64 5.25
C PRO A 27 -6.96 3.92 4.28
N HIS A 28 -7.30 5.18 4.02
CA HIS A 28 -8.41 5.53 3.11
C HIS A 28 -8.00 5.39 1.64
N ARG A 29 -6.70 5.51 1.35
CA ARG A 29 -6.14 5.56 -0.01
C ARG A 29 -5.27 4.36 -0.31
N HIS A 30 -4.72 3.70 0.71
CA HIS A 30 -3.75 2.63 0.60
C HIS A 30 -4.27 1.35 1.24
N ASN A 31 -3.98 0.22 0.59
CA ASN A 31 -4.22 -1.12 1.09
C ASN A 31 -2.86 -1.78 1.37
N ALA A 32 -2.49 -1.90 2.64
CA ALA A 32 -1.23 -2.53 3.05
C ALA A 32 -1.36 -4.06 2.94
N VAL A 33 -0.65 -4.66 1.97
CA VAL A 33 -0.68 -6.11 1.73
C VAL A 33 0.40 -6.83 2.54
N PHE A 34 1.52 -6.17 2.82
CA PHE A 34 2.60 -6.71 3.64
C PHE A 34 3.42 -5.60 4.29
N GLN A 35 4.25 -5.99 5.25
CA GLN A 35 5.21 -5.13 5.92
C GLN A 35 6.63 -5.52 5.51
N VAL A 36 7.49 -4.52 5.32
CA VAL A 36 8.91 -4.71 5.01
C VAL A 36 9.72 -4.15 6.17
N PRO A 37 10.63 -4.94 6.75
CA PRO A 37 11.45 -4.46 7.83
C PRO A 37 12.64 -3.68 7.25
N ASP A 38 12.44 -2.37 7.03
CA ASP A 38 13.41 -1.45 6.44
C ASP A 38 13.71 -0.27 7.38
N ASN A 39 14.96 -0.18 7.81
CA ASN A 39 15.46 0.89 8.69
C ASN A 39 15.84 2.18 7.94
N SER A 40 15.78 2.17 6.60
CA SER A 40 16.10 3.33 5.79
C SER A 40 14.99 4.39 5.77
N LYS A 41 13.75 4.02 6.12
CA LYS A 41 12.59 4.92 6.06
C LYS A 41 11.82 4.90 7.38
N PRO A 42 11.13 5.98 7.74
CA PRO A 42 10.31 6.03 8.95
C PRO A 42 9.26 4.90 8.96
N PRO A 43 8.96 4.30 10.13
CA PRO A 43 7.90 3.31 10.26
C PRO A 43 6.55 3.86 9.76
N GLY A 44 5.75 3.03 9.08
CA GLY A 44 4.47 3.45 8.53
C GLY A 44 4.55 4.24 7.22
N THR A 45 5.68 4.17 6.52
CA THR A 45 5.84 4.76 5.18
C THR A 45 5.65 3.69 4.11
N VAL A 46 5.11 4.05 2.95
CA VAL A 46 5.04 3.14 1.80
C VAL A 46 6.44 2.88 1.24
N ALA A 47 6.95 1.67 1.43
CA ALA A 47 8.24 1.22 0.87
C ALA A 47 8.11 0.80 -0.58
N HIS A 48 7.05 0.04 -0.90
CA HIS A 48 6.83 -0.55 -2.22
C HIS A 48 5.38 -0.44 -2.65
N VAL A 49 5.16 -0.21 -3.94
CA VAL A 49 3.84 -0.19 -4.56
C VAL A 49 3.75 -1.37 -5.51
N LEU A 50 2.84 -2.30 -5.23
CA LEU A 50 2.58 -3.49 -6.05
C LEU A 50 1.66 -3.15 -7.20
N LYS A 51 0.60 -2.40 -6.88
CA LYS A 51 -0.39 -1.93 -7.85
C LYS A 51 -0.76 -0.50 -7.52
N ALA A 52 -0.61 0.37 -8.51
CA ALA A 52 -1.04 1.75 -8.41
C ALA A 52 -2.55 1.85 -8.14
N GLY A 53 -2.92 2.83 -7.34
CA GLY A 53 -4.31 3.16 -7.07
C GLY A 53 -4.87 4.09 -8.14
N TYR A 54 -6.20 4.22 -8.13
CA TYR A 54 -6.90 5.17 -8.97
C TYR A 54 -7.89 5.98 -8.14
N MET A 55 -7.97 7.28 -8.41
CA MET A 55 -8.93 8.20 -7.82
C MET A 55 -9.75 8.86 -8.94
N LEU A 56 -11.01 9.14 -8.67
CA LEU A 56 -11.88 9.95 -9.49
C LEU A 56 -12.13 11.24 -8.71
N TYR A 57 -11.49 12.34 -9.14
CA TYR A 57 -11.41 13.57 -8.34
C TYR A 57 -10.89 13.23 -6.92
N ASP A 58 -11.64 13.58 -5.87
CA ASP A 58 -11.28 13.31 -4.47
C ASP A 58 -11.73 11.93 -3.96
N ARG A 59 -12.38 11.12 -4.81
CA ARG A 59 -12.91 9.81 -4.41
C ARG A 59 -11.99 8.68 -4.86
N VAL A 60 -11.55 7.86 -3.91
CA VAL A 60 -10.79 6.64 -4.22
C VAL A 60 -11.72 5.62 -4.88
N ILE A 61 -11.44 5.28 -6.15
CA ILE A 61 -12.16 4.22 -6.86
C ILE A 61 -11.48 2.87 -6.64
N ARG A 62 -10.16 2.88 -6.46
CA ARG A 62 -9.37 1.71 -6.13
C ARG A 62 -8.16 2.13 -5.28
N PRO A 63 -7.99 1.57 -4.06
CA PRO A 63 -6.82 1.85 -3.25
C PRO A 63 -5.55 1.26 -3.89
N ALA A 64 -4.41 1.93 -3.66
CA ALA A 64 -3.12 1.39 -4.08
C ALA A 64 -2.74 0.20 -3.18
N GLU A 65 -2.27 -0.89 -3.77
CA GLU A 65 -1.74 -2.03 -3.01
C GLU A 65 -0.27 -1.76 -2.69
N VAL A 66 0.06 -1.66 -1.41
CA VAL A 66 1.36 -1.19 -0.94
C VAL A 66 1.97 -2.12 0.11
N GLY A 67 3.30 -2.10 0.19
CA GLY A 67 4.07 -2.62 1.30
C GLY A 67 4.53 -1.47 2.18
N VAL A 68 4.24 -1.53 3.48
CA VAL A 68 4.61 -0.48 4.45
C VAL A 68 5.85 -0.86 5.24
N THR A 69 6.65 0.12 5.65
CA THR A 69 7.81 -0.12 6.51
C THR A 69 7.37 -0.40 7.94
N GLN A 70 8.02 -1.38 8.56
CA GLN A 70 7.95 -1.60 10.00
C GLN A 70 9.32 -1.44 10.63
N ASP A 71 9.30 -0.90 11.84
CA ASP A 71 10.47 -0.86 12.70
C ASP A 71 10.77 -2.28 13.19
N GLN A 72 12.03 -2.72 13.12
CA GLN A 72 12.45 -4.08 13.48
C GLN A 72 12.27 -4.42 14.98
N ASN A 73 11.76 -3.49 15.78
CA ASN A 73 11.57 -3.64 17.22
C ASN A 73 10.22 -4.26 17.62
N ASN A 74 9.31 -4.58 16.68
CA ASN A 74 7.96 -5.09 17.01
C ASN A 74 7.62 -6.49 16.48
N ASP A 75 8.57 -7.24 15.92
CA ASP A 75 8.34 -8.61 15.40
C ASP A 75 8.40 -9.72 16.48
N SER A 76 8.19 -9.38 17.76
CA SER A 76 8.13 -10.37 18.85
C SER A 76 6.72 -10.64 19.39
N ALA A 77 5.64 -10.25 18.70
CA ALA A 77 4.29 -10.36 19.26
C ALA A 77 3.17 -10.81 18.29
N ALA A 78 3.44 -11.73 17.34
CA ALA A 78 2.34 -12.33 16.56
C ALA A 78 2.59 -13.75 16.00
N ASP A 79 3.41 -14.58 16.63
CA ASP A 79 3.45 -16.03 16.32
C ASP A 79 3.54 -16.88 17.60
N THR A 80 2.52 -16.78 18.46
CA THR A 80 2.29 -17.74 19.55
C THR A 80 0.80 -17.96 19.77
N SER A 81 0.20 -18.74 18.87
CA SER A 81 -1.00 -19.56 19.10
C SER A 81 -1.16 -20.42 17.84
N ASP A 82 -0.45 -21.55 17.72
CA ASP A 82 -1.06 -22.84 18.09
C ASP A 82 0.04 -23.92 18.24
N LYS A 83 0.53 -24.11 19.47
CA LYS A 83 1.15 -25.37 19.91
C LYS A 83 0.63 -25.68 21.31
N GLY A 84 -0.27 -26.66 21.38
CA GLY A 84 -0.54 -27.44 22.59
C GLY A 84 -1.99 -27.40 23.08
N SER A 85 -2.78 -28.40 22.67
CA SER A 85 -3.61 -29.10 23.66
C SER A 85 -3.26 -30.58 23.60
N GLU A 86 -2.74 -31.02 24.73
CA GLU A 86 -2.24 -32.32 25.14
C GLU A 86 -3.42 -33.24 25.49
N ALA A 87 -3.38 -34.51 25.05
CA ALA A 87 -3.92 -35.70 25.73
C ALA A 87 -3.56 -36.97 24.93
#